data_AF-A0A7S0M561-F1
#
_entry.id   AF-A0A7S0M561-F1
#
_cell.length_a   1.000
_cell.length_b   1.000
_cell.length_c   1.000
_cell.angle_alpha   90.00
_cell.angle_beta   90.00
_cell.angle_gamma   90.00
#
_symmetry.space_group_name_H-M   'P 1'
#
loop_
_entity.id
_entity.type
_entity.pdbx_description
1 polymer ?
#
loop_
_entity_poly.entity_id
_entity_poly.type
_entity_poly.pdbx_seq_one_letter_code
_entity_poly.pdbx_strand_id
1 'polypeptide(L)'
;GGGLFGTAAATMGMLGTAVFILSMNNFGPIADNAGGIVEMSEQSEEARAITDRLDAVGNVTKAATKGYAVGGSALACFILFRAYLDEVAEFSGRPFETVDLAKLEVLLAGMVGIAMIFVFVGLAIS
;
A
#
# COMPACT_ATOMS: atom_id res chain seq x y z
N GLY A 1 -5.74 12.89 23.58
CA GLY A 1 -6.15 11.66 24.29
C GLY A 1 -5.90 10.37 23.52
N GLY A 2 -5.78 10.38 22.19
CA GLY A 2 -5.56 9.17 21.39
C GLY A 2 -4.22 9.16 20.63
N GLY A 3 -3.14 9.63 21.26
CA GLY A 3 -1.79 9.69 20.65
C GLY A 3 -1.21 8.29 20.36
N LEU A 4 -0.13 7.90 21.05
CA LEU A 4 0.50 6.57 20.94
C LEU A 4 -0.49 5.39 21.01
N PHE A 5 -1.54 5.50 21.82
CA PHE A 5 -2.56 4.45 21.92
C PHE A 5 -3.47 4.36 20.69
N GLY A 6 -3.84 5.50 20.08
CA GLY A 6 -4.66 5.53 18.87
C GLY A 6 -3.88 5.05 17.64
N THR A 7 -2.59 5.38 17.57
CA THR A 7 -1.70 4.87 16.51
C THR A 7 -1.41 3.38 16.68
N ALA A 8 -1.17 2.90 17.92
CA ALA A 8 -1.03 1.48 18.20
C ALA A 8 -2.32 0.70 17.88
N ALA A 9 -3.49 1.22 18.26
CA ALA A 9 -4.77 0.59 17.96
C ALA A 9 -5.06 0.56 16.44
N ALA A 10 -4.76 1.63 15.71
CA ALA A 10 -4.90 1.69 14.25
C ALA A 10 -3.98 0.68 13.55
N THR A 11 -2.71 0.58 14.00
CA THR A 11 -1.75 -0.40 13.50
C THR A 11 -2.20 -1.83 13.79
N MET A 12 -2.68 -2.12 15.00
CA MET A 12 -3.24 -3.43 15.36
C MET A 12 -4.46 -3.79 14.51
N GLY A 13 -5.35 -2.82 14.25
CA GLY A 13 -6.51 -3.00 13.37
C GLY A 13 -6.13 -3.32 11.92
N MET A 14 -5.11 -2.64 11.39
CA MET A 14 -4.58 -2.89 10.04
C MET A 14 -3.91 -4.27 9.93
N LEU A 15 -3.11 -4.66 10.93
CA LEU A 15 -2.44 -5.96 10.93
C LEU A 15 -3.39 -7.13 11.16
N GLY A 16 -4.51 -6.92 11.86
CA GLY A 16 -5.48 -7.98 12.16
C GLY A 16 -6.08 -8.65 10.92
N THR A 17 -6.20 -7.93 9.80
CA THR A 17 -6.71 -8.49 8.53
C THR A 17 -5.60 -8.82 7.53
N ALA A 18 -4.33 -8.55 7.86
CA ALA A 18 -3.21 -8.69 6.94
C ALA A 18 -3.04 -10.13 6.42
N VAL A 19 -3.32 -11.15 7.25
CA VAL A 19 -3.24 -12.56 6.85
C VAL A 19 -4.22 -12.88 5.72
N PHE A 20 -5.46 -12.38 5.79
CA PHE A 20 -6.46 -12.58 4.76
C PHE A 20 -6.08 -11.87 3.46
N ILE A 21 -5.58 -10.64 3.57
CA ILE A 21 -5.14 -9.83 2.43
C ILE A 21 -3.95 -10.49 1.73
N LEU A 22 -2.97 -10.98 2.48
CA LEU A 22 -1.82 -11.67 1.92
C LEU A 22 -2.23 -12.97 1.22
N SER A 23 -3.08 -13.78 1.86
CA SER A 23 -3.64 -15.00 1.27
C SER A 23 -4.35 -14.71 -0.06
N MET A 24 -5.17 -13.67 -0.08
CA MET A 24 -5.90 -13.20 -1.26
C MET A 24 -4.96 -12.70 -2.37
N ASN A 25 -3.89 -11.97 -2.02
CA ASN A 25 -2.90 -11.51 -2.98
C ASN A 25 -2.10 -12.69 -3.59
N ASN A 26 -1.82 -13.73 -2.80
CA ASN A 26 -1.14 -14.93 -3.29
C ASN A 26 -2.03 -15.85 -4.13
N PHE A 27 -3.35 -15.80 -3.97
CA PHE A 27 -4.28 -16.61 -4.77
C PHE A 27 -4.17 -16.32 -6.27
N GLY A 28 -4.04 -15.05 -6.69
CA GLY A 28 -3.96 -14.66 -8.10
C GLY A 28 -2.82 -15.37 -8.87
N PRO A 29 -1.55 -15.22 -8.45
CA PRO A 29 -0.43 -15.92 -9.07
C PRO A 29 -0.54 -17.46 -9.08
N ILE A 30 -1.20 -18.04 -8.07
CA ILE A 30 -1.42 -19.49 -8.02
C ILE A 30 -2.42 -19.92 -9.12
N ALA A 31 -3.52 -19.19 -9.27
CA ALA A 31 -4.53 -19.47 -10.29
C ALA A 31 -3.99 -19.28 -11.72
N ASP A 32 -3.25 -18.21 -11.95
CA ASP A 32 -2.57 -17.92 -13.22
C ASP A 32 -1.61 -19.05 -13.63
N ASN A 33 -0.71 -19.46 -12.71
CA ASN A 33 0.21 -20.57 -12.94
C ASN A 33 -0.52 -21.90 -13.19
N ALA A 34 -1.62 -22.17 -12.48
CA ALA A 34 -2.42 -23.37 -12.72
C ALA A 34 -3.04 -23.36 -14.13
N GLY A 35 -3.57 -22.22 -14.57
CA GLY A 35 -4.06 -22.05 -15.95
C GLY A 35 -2.97 -22.27 -17.00
N GLY A 36 -1.77 -21.71 -16.77
CA GLY A 36 -0.61 -21.92 -17.63
C GLY A 36 -0.18 -23.39 -17.73
N ILE A 37 -0.18 -24.14 -16.62
CA ILE A 37 0.12 -25.58 -16.62
C ILE A 37 -0.93 -26.34 -17.43
N VAL A 38 -2.22 -26.05 -17.26
CA VAL A 38 -3.32 -26.71 -17.99
C VAL A 38 -3.17 -26.49 -19.49
N GLU A 39 -2.82 -25.27 -19.91
CA GLU A 39 -2.59 -24.92 -21.32
C GLU A 39 -1.34 -25.57 -21.90
N MET A 40 -0.21 -25.52 -21.19
CA MET A 40 1.06 -26.10 -21.66
C MET A 40 1.06 -27.64 -21.68
N SER A 41 0.19 -28.28 -20.90
CA SER A 41 0.06 -29.75 -20.83
C SER A 41 -1.10 -30.31 -21.66
N GLU A 42 -1.77 -29.48 -22.47
CA GLU A 42 -2.88 -29.88 -23.35
C GLU A 42 -3.99 -30.66 -22.61
N GLN A 43 -4.32 -30.22 -21.39
CA GLN A 43 -5.38 -30.84 -20.59
C GLN A 43 -6.78 -30.54 -21.14
N SER A 44 -7.80 -31.16 -20.54
CA SER A 44 -9.18 -31.03 -20.99
C SER A 44 -9.68 -29.58 -20.97
N GLU A 45 -10.58 -29.25 -21.90
CA GLU A 45 -11.21 -27.93 -22.00
C GLU A 45 -11.99 -27.57 -20.73
N GLU A 46 -12.53 -28.56 -20.01
CA GLU A 46 -13.16 -28.38 -18.71
C GLU A 46 -12.17 -27.89 -17.64
N ALA A 47 -10.96 -28.46 -17.59
CA ALA A 47 -9.91 -28.00 -16.67
C ALA A 47 -9.47 -26.55 -16.99
N ARG A 48 -9.44 -26.19 -18.28
CA ARG A 48 -9.15 -24.82 -18.70
C ARG A 48 -10.27 -23.84 -18.30
N ALA A 49 -11.53 -24.22 -18.54
CA ALA A 49 -12.68 -23.40 -18.14
C ALA A 49 -12.73 -23.13 -16.62
N ILE A 50 -12.29 -24.09 -15.80
CA ILE A 50 -12.17 -23.92 -14.34
C ILE A 50 -11.04 -22.94 -14.01
N THR A 51 -9.84 -23.15 -14.57
CA THR A 51 -8.67 -22.30 -14.27
C THR A 51 -8.82 -20.86 -14.76
N ASP A 52 -9.44 -20.63 -15.91
CA ASP A 52 -9.75 -19.29 -16.42
C ASP A 52 -10.69 -18.52 -15.49
N ARG A 53 -11.70 -19.22 -14.92
CA ARG A 53 -12.59 -18.60 -13.92
C ARG A 53 -11.84 -18.25 -12.64
N LEU A 54 -10.91 -19.09 -12.21
CA LEU A 54 -10.10 -18.84 -11.01
C LEU A 54 -9.12 -17.67 -11.22
N ASP A 55 -8.48 -17.58 -12.39
CA ASP A 55 -7.62 -16.45 -12.74
C ASP A 55 -8.39 -15.13 -12.81
N ALA A 56 -9.60 -15.14 -13.40
CA ALA A 56 -10.47 -13.97 -13.41
C ALA A 56 -10.78 -13.46 -11.99
N VAL A 57 -11.10 -14.36 -11.06
CA VAL A 57 -11.29 -14.01 -9.64
C VAL A 57 -9.98 -13.51 -9.03
N GLY A 58 -8.87 -14.20 -9.30
CA GLY A 58 -7.53 -13.85 -8.82
C GLY A 58 -7.09 -12.44 -9.22
N ASN A 59 -7.40 -12.02 -10.44
CA ASN A 59 -7.09 -10.69 -10.95
C ASN A 59 -7.91 -9.59 -10.25
N VAL A 60 -9.20 -9.82 -9.98
CA VAL A 60 -10.04 -8.91 -9.21
C VAL A 60 -9.52 -8.79 -7.77
N THR A 61 -9.19 -9.91 -7.15
CA THR A 61 -8.65 -9.95 -5.78
C THR A 61 -7.28 -9.28 -5.67
N LYS A 62 -6.40 -9.47 -6.66
CA LYS A 62 -5.10 -8.79 -6.76
C LYS A 62 -5.26 -7.27 -6.85
N ALA A 63 -6.24 -6.79 -7.61
CA ALA A 63 -6.53 -5.36 -7.68
C ALA A 63 -7.02 -4.81 -6.33
N ALA A 64 -7.94 -5.52 -5.66
CA ALA A 64 -8.46 -5.12 -4.35
C ALA A 64 -7.36 -5.04 -3.28
N THR A 65 -6.47 -6.04 -3.23
CA THR A 65 -5.36 -6.09 -2.27
C THR A 65 -4.30 -5.01 -2.52
N LYS A 66 -4.02 -4.66 -3.79
CA LYS A 66 -3.21 -3.47 -4.13
C LYS A 66 -3.86 -2.19 -3.62
N GLY A 67 -5.18 -2.03 -3.81
CA GLY A 67 -5.93 -0.88 -3.28
C GLY A 67 -5.84 -0.77 -1.76
N TYR A 68 -5.97 -1.89 -1.05
CA TYR A 68 -5.77 -1.94 0.39
C TYR A 68 -4.35 -1.50 0.79
N ALA A 69 -3.32 -2.02 0.11
CA ALA A 69 -1.93 -1.67 0.41
C ALA A 69 -1.66 -0.17 0.23
N VAL A 70 -2.19 0.44 -0.83
CA VAL A 70 -2.08 1.90 -1.06
C VAL A 70 -2.83 2.68 0.03
N GLY A 71 -4.07 2.31 0.34
CA GLY A 71 -4.86 2.96 1.38
C GLY A 71 -4.23 2.85 2.77
N GLY A 72 -3.72 1.67 3.11
CA GLY A 72 -3.00 1.42 4.35
C GLY A 72 -1.71 2.24 4.44
N SER A 73 -0.96 2.33 3.34
CA SER A 73 0.26 3.16 3.27
C SER A 73 -0.07 4.64 3.47
N ALA A 74 -1.17 5.15 2.91
CA ALA A 74 -1.58 6.54 3.11
C ALA A 74 -1.89 6.84 4.58
N LEU A 75 -2.62 5.96 5.27
CA LEU A 75 -2.89 6.10 6.71
C LEU A 75 -1.60 6.03 7.55
N ALA A 76 -0.71 5.10 7.23
CA ALA A 76 0.59 4.98 7.89
C ALA A 76 1.43 6.26 7.70
N CYS A 77 1.44 6.84 6.49
CA CYS A 77 2.11 8.11 6.21
C CYS A 77 1.59 9.24 7.10
N PHE A 78 0.28 9.37 7.32
CA PHE A 78 -0.25 10.40 8.23
C PHE A 78 0.19 10.18 9.68
N ILE A 79 0.21 8.94 10.14
CA ILE A 79 0.67 8.58 11.49
C ILE A 79 2.16 8.90 11.65
N LEU A 80 2.99 8.49 10.70
CA LEU A 80 4.42 8.75 10.70
C LEU A 80 4.73 10.24 10.58
N PHE A 81 3.96 10.98 9.78
CA PHE A 81 4.10 12.41 9.65
C PHE A 81 3.79 13.11 10.98
N ARG A 82 2.73 12.70 11.69
CA ARG A 82 2.45 13.23 13.03
C ARG A 82 3.57 12.92 14.02
N ALA A 83 4.05 11.67 14.03
CA ALA A 83 5.17 11.28 14.88
C ALA A 83 6.44 12.08 14.59
N TYR A 84 6.72 12.39 13.32
CA TYR A 84 7.81 13.27 12.91
C TYR A 84 7.66 14.69 13.47
N LEU A 85 6.46 15.28 13.43
CA LEU A 85 6.22 16.61 14.00
C LEU A 85 6.41 16.62 15.52
N ASP A 86 5.95 15.56 16.20
CA ASP A 86 6.12 15.41 17.65
C ASP A 86 7.62 15.31 18.03
N GLU A 87 8.40 14.52 17.30
CA GLU A 87 9.84 14.35 17.51
C GLU A 87 10.62 15.67 17.26
N VAL A 88 10.30 16.38 16.16
CA VAL A 88 10.93 17.68 15.85
C VAL A 88 10.61 18.72 16.92
N ALA A 89 9.40 18.71 17.48
CA ALA A 89 9.02 19.62 18.55
C ALA A 89 9.85 19.36 19.82
N GLU A 90 10.09 18.09 20.15
CA GLU A 90 10.93 17.69 21.28
C GLU A 90 12.39 18.13 21.08
N PHE A 91 13.00 17.83 19.93
CA PHE A 91 14.38 18.22 19.63
C PHE A 91 14.60 19.74 19.58
N SER A 92 13.65 20.48 19.01
CA SER A 92 13.77 21.93 18.87
C SER A 92 13.41 22.70 20.13
N GLY A 93 12.80 22.03 21.13
CA GLY A 93 12.25 22.66 22.34
C GLY A 93 11.12 23.64 22.04
N ARG A 94 10.52 23.59 20.83
CA ARG A 94 9.45 24.48 20.38
C ARG A 94 8.27 23.63 19.91
N PRO A 95 7.04 23.92 20.34
CA PRO A 95 5.88 23.18 19.90
C PRO A 95 5.67 23.34 18.39
N PHE A 96 5.46 22.22 17.68
CA PHE A 96 5.18 22.19 16.25
C PHE A 96 3.75 21.69 16.02
N GLU A 97 2.78 22.59 16.18
CA GLU A 97 1.34 22.23 16.12
C GLU A 97 0.72 22.39 14.74
N THR A 98 1.30 23.26 13.89
CA THR A 98 0.73 23.61 12.58
C THR A 98 1.77 23.49 11.47
N VAL A 99 1.34 22.92 10.34
CA VAL A 99 2.11 22.90 9.10
C VAL A 99 1.52 23.97 8.19
N ASP A 100 2.25 25.06 8.03
CA ASP A 100 1.81 26.20 7.22
C ASP A 100 2.33 26.08 5.79
N LEU A 101 1.41 25.75 4.86
CA LEU A 101 1.71 25.62 3.44
C LEU A 101 1.97 26.96 2.75
N ALA A 102 1.62 28.09 3.37
CA ALA A 102 1.92 29.42 2.83
C ALA A 102 3.38 29.82 3.05
N LYS A 103 4.11 29.14 3.93
CA LYS A 103 5.56 29.31 4.07
C LYS A 103 6.26 28.76 2.84
N LEU A 104 7.08 29.60 2.22
CA LEU A 104 7.75 29.29 0.96
C LEU A 104 8.63 28.04 1.08
N GLU A 105 9.30 27.86 2.23
CA GLU A 105 10.15 26.70 2.49
C GLU A 105 9.36 25.39 2.51
N VAL A 106 8.17 25.38 3.12
CA VAL A 106 7.30 24.20 3.21
C VAL A 106 6.72 23.88 1.83
N LEU A 107 6.28 24.90 1.09
CA LEU A 107 5.75 24.72 -0.26
C LEU A 107 6.80 24.17 -1.22
N LEU A 108 8.01 24.75 -1.25
CA LEU A 108 9.10 24.30 -2.10
C LEU A 108 9.53 22.87 -1.74
N ALA A 109 9.67 22.55 -0.44
CA ALA A 109 9.98 21.20 0.01
C ALA A 109 8.89 20.20 -0.41
N GLY A 110 7.62 20.57 -0.32
CA GLY A 110 6.49 19.76 -0.78
C GLY A 110 6.53 19.51 -2.29
N MET A 111 6.81 20.54 -3.09
CA MET A 111 6.96 20.40 -4.55
C MET A 111 8.12 19.49 -4.94
N VAL A 112 9.27 19.62 -4.27
CA VAL A 112 10.43 18.72 -4.46
C VAL A 112 10.07 17.29 -4.07
N GLY A 113 9.34 17.09 -2.96
CA GLY A 113 8.84 15.78 -2.55
C GLY A 113 7.94 15.14 -3.59
N ILE A 114 7.03 15.91 -4.19
CA ILE A 114 6.17 15.43 -5.29
C ILE A 114 7.02 15.07 -6.52
N ALA A 115 7.95 15.94 -6.93
CA ALA A 115 8.84 15.69 -8.06
C ALA A 115 9.66 14.40 -7.87
N MET A 116 10.09 14.11 -6.64
CA MET A 116 10.81 12.88 -6.32
C MET A 116 10.00 11.62 -6.63
N ILE A 117 8.68 11.64 -6.46
CA ILE A 117 7.79 10.52 -6.84
C ILE A 117 7.90 10.24 -8.34
N PHE A 118 7.87 11.29 -9.17
CA PHE A 118 7.98 11.13 -10.63
C PHE A 118 9.36 10.63 -11.06
N VAL A 119 10.43 11.11 -10.41
CA VAL A 119 11.78 10.60 -10.66
C VAL A 119 11.88 9.11 -10.30
N PHE A 120 11.35 8.73 -9.13
CA PHE A 120 11.31 7.32 -8.71
C PHE A 120 10.55 6.44 -9.69
N VAL A 121 9.37 6.87 -10.13
CA VAL A 121 8.57 6.15 -11.13
C VAL A 121 9.31 6.06 -12.46
N GLY A 122 9.97 7.13 -12.90
CA GLY A 122 10.78 7.13 -14.12
C GLY A 122 11.90 6.09 -14.07
N LEU A 123 12.60 5.99 -12.95
CA LEU A 123 13.67 5.01 -12.73
C LEU A 123 13.15 3.56 -12.60
N ALA A 124 11.92 3.38 -12.11
CA ALA A 124 11.32 2.05 -11.98
C ALA A 124 10.80 1.49 -13.31
N ILE A 125 10.49 2.36 -14.28
CA ILE A 125 10.02 1.97 -15.61
C ILE A 125 11.18 1.80 -16.60
N SER A 126 12.28 2.56 -16.43
CA SER A 126 13.49 2.50 -17.27
C SER A 126 14.28 1.21 -17.07
#